data_AF-A0AA40DC98-F1
#
_entry.id   AF-A0AA40DC98-F1
#
_cell.length_a   1.000
_cell.length_b   1.000
_cell.length_c   1.000
_cell.angle_alpha   90.00
_cell.angle_beta   90.00
_cell.angle_gamma   90.00
#
_symmetry.space_group_name_H-M   'P 1'
#
loop_
_entity.id
_entity.type
_entity.pdbx_description
1 polymer ?
#
loop_
_entity_poly.entity_id
_entity_poly.type
_entity_poly.pdbx_seq_one_letter_code
_entity_poly.pdbx_strand_id
1 'polypeptide(L)'
;MAELNIGATAWRRVEVGRVLRLENGSLAAIVEIIDHKRALVDGPSTNERLATPRGEISFANTLLTPIVIEKLPRGARTGTVKKAWEAAGVDAKWAATNWAKKQEKQEKRQALTDFDRFKVLRLKKQRRFEERKALAKIKSSA
;
A
#
# COMPACT_ATOMS: atom_id res chain seq x y z
N MET A 1 20.49 -34.09 -10.96
CA MET A 1 19.09 -33.88 -11.41
C MET A 1 18.65 -32.54 -10.85
N ALA A 2 18.45 -31.52 -11.68
CA ALA A 2 17.97 -30.22 -11.19
C ALA A 2 16.51 -30.40 -10.73
N GLU A 3 16.23 -30.10 -9.46
CA GLU A 3 14.86 -30.10 -8.95
C GLU A 3 14.08 -28.93 -9.57
N LEU A 4 13.12 -29.26 -10.44
CA LEU A 4 12.14 -28.31 -10.94
C LEU A 4 11.15 -28.00 -9.82
N ASN A 5 11.40 -26.91 -9.09
CA ASN A 5 10.45 -26.34 -8.12
C ASN A 5 9.28 -25.68 -8.87
N ILE A 6 8.26 -26.46 -9.22
CA ILE A 6 6.98 -25.95 -9.71
C ILE A 6 6.23 -25.33 -8.52
N GLY A 7 6.53 -24.06 -8.24
CA GLY A 7 5.86 -23.29 -7.19
C GLY A 7 4.41 -22.96 -7.57
N ALA A 8 3.50 -22.98 -6.59
CA ALA A 8 2.15 -22.49 -6.80
C ALA A 8 2.14 -21.01 -7.21
N THR A 9 1.22 -20.63 -8.10
CA THR A 9 1.15 -19.25 -8.58
C THR A 9 0.91 -18.27 -7.43
N ALA A 10 1.81 -17.29 -7.29
CA ALA A 10 1.81 -16.28 -6.22
C ALA A 10 0.79 -15.14 -6.46
N TRP A 11 -0.45 -15.50 -6.83
CA TRP A 11 -1.53 -14.52 -6.95
C TRP A 11 -1.99 -14.05 -5.57
N ARG A 12 -2.36 -12.77 -5.48
CA ARG A 12 -3.04 -12.24 -4.28
C ARG A 12 -4.46 -12.80 -4.27
N ARG A 13 -4.75 -13.68 -3.33
CA ARG A 13 -6.05 -14.36 -3.23
C ARG A 13 -7.00 -13.56 -2.35
N VAL A 14 -8.29 -13.65 -2.62
CA VAL A 14 -9.31 -13.16 -1.70
C VAL A 14 -9.41 -14.15 -0.54
N GLU A 15 -9.02 -13.73 0.65
CA GLU A 15 -8.99 -14.55 1.85
C GLU A 15 -9.23 -13.70 3.10
N VAL A 16 -9.72 -14.35 4.16
CA VAL A 16 -9.95 -13.69 5.46
C VAL A 16 -8.62 -13.20 6.02
N GLY A 17 -8.59 -11.95 6.49
CA GLY A 17 -7.41 -11.29 7.01
C GLY A 17 -6.60 -10.52 5.96
N ARG A 18 -6.86 -10.69 4.66
CA ARG A 18 -6.18 -9.89 3.64
C ARG A 18 -6.62 -8.44 3.69
N VAL A 19 -5.65 -7.53 3.64
CA VAL A 19 -5.89 -6.10 3.61
C VAL A 19 -6.16 -5.66 2.17
N LEU A 20 -7.25 -4.92 2.00
CA LEU A 20 -7.67 -4.26 0.78
C LEU A 20 -7.37 -2.77 0.87
N ARG A 21 -7.04 -2.19 -0.27
CA ARG A 21 -7.08 -0.74 -0.47
C ARG A 21 -8.36 -0.40 -1.20
N LEU A 22 -9.15 0.50 -0.63
CA LEU A 22 -10.38 1.00 -1.22
C LEU A 22 -10.09 2.16 -2.18
N GLU A 23 -11.04 2.47 -3.07
CA GLU A 23 -10.91 3.58 -4.03
C GLU A 23 -10.67 4.94 -3.37
N ASN A 24 -11.32 5.18 -2.23
CA ASN A 24 -11.14 6.40 -1.42
C ASN A 24 -9.76 6.49 -0.75
N GLY A 25 -8.89 5.48 -0.90
CA GLY A 25 -7.54 5.44 -0.34
C GLY A 25 -7.45 4.83 1.06
N SER A 26 -8.58 4.51 1.70
CA SER A 26 -8.60 3.84 3.00
C SER A 26 -8.28 2.34 2.91
N LEU A 27 -8.00 1.74 4.07
CA LEU A 27 -7.60 0.34 4.19
C LEU A 27 -8.60 -0.44 5.01
N ALA A 28 -8.91 -1.66 4.57
CA ALA A 28 -9.79 -2.54 5.31
C ALA A 28 -9.34 -4.00 5.18
N ALA A 29 -9.47 -4.79 6.25
CA ALA A 29 -9.22 -6.23 6.20
C ALA A 29 -10.51 -6.97 5.86
N ILE A 30 -10.42 -8.01 5.03
CA ILE A 30 -11.52 -8.94 4.78
C ILE A 30 -11.80 -9.72 6.07
N VAL A 31 -13.00 -9.56 6.63
CA VAL A 31 -13.43 -10.30 7.81
C VAL A 31 -14.22 -11.55 7.41
N GLU A 32 -15.03 -11.42 6.37
CA GLU A 32 -15.85 -12.49 5.83
C GLU A 32 -16.14 -12.27 4.34
N ILE A 33 -16.15 -13.36 3.58
CA ILE A 33 -16.52 -13.33 2.16
C ILE A 33 -18.01 -13.66 2.10
N ILE A 34 -18.81 -12.71 1.62
CA ILE A 34 -20.27 -12.85 1.55
C ILE A 34 -20.62 -13.67 0.31
N ASP A 35 -20.12 -13.22 -0.84
CA ASP A 35 -20.36 -13.83 -2.14
C ASP A 35 -19.15 -13.61 -3.07
N HIS A 36 -19.25 -14.00 -4.34
CA HIS A 36 -18.16 -13.85 -5.31
C HIS A 36 -17.80 -12.39 -5.65
N LYS A 37 -18.68 -11.44 -5.34
CA LYS A 37 -18.56 -10.03 -5.70
C LYS A 37 -18.34 -9.13 -4.49
N ARG A 38 -18.68 -9.56 -3.27
CA ARG A 38 -18.68 -8.72 -2.07
C ARG A 38 -18.10 -9.41 -0.85
N ALA A 39 -17.52 -8.60 0.03
CA ALA A 39 -17.00 -9.02 1.33
C ALA A 39 -17.44 -8.06 2.44
N LEU A 40 -17.55 -8.61 3.64
CA LEU A 40 -17.59 -7.83 4.86
C LEU A 40 -16.16 -7.45 5.26
N VAL A 41 -15.90 -6.16 5.38
CA VAL A 41 -14.59 -5.62 5.68
C VAL A 41 -14.62 -4.77 6.95
N ASP A 42 -13.46 -4.62 7.58
CA ASP A 42 -13.28 -3.78 8.77
C ASP A 42 -11.86 -3.21 8.77
N GLY A 43 -11.73 -1.90 8.97
CA GLY A 43 -10.46 -1.17 8.86
C GLY A 43 -10.18 -0.30 10.08
N PRO A 44 -9.92 -0.87 11.28
CA PRO A 44 -9.67 -0.11 12.51
C PRO A 44 -8.22 0.43 12.56
N SER A 45 -7.80 1.14 11.53
CA SER A 45 -6.49 1.82 11.46
C SER A 45 -6.39 2.94 12.49
N THR A 46 -5.17 3.19 12.99
CA THR A 46 -4.90 4.31 13.92
C THR A 46 -5.03 5.66 13.22
N ASN A 47 -4.72 5.69 11.91
CA ASN A 47 -4.87 6.88 11.09
C ASN A 47 -6.31 6.99 10.59
N GLU A 48 -7.00 8.06 10.96
CA GLU A 48 -8.40 8.31 10.59
C GLU A 48 -8.62 8.35 9.07
N ARG A 49 -7.65 8.89 8.30
CA ARG A 49 -7.71 8.91 6.84
C ARG A 49 -7.69 7.52 6.20
N LEU A 50 -7.07 6.57 6.88
CA LEU A 50 -6.95 5.19 6.42
C LEU A 50 -7.99 4.28 7.05
N ALA A 51 -8.69 4.73 8.08
CA ALA A 51 -9.69 3.95 8.77
C ALA A 51 -10.94 3.77 7.90
N THR A 52 -11.53 2.58 7.97
CA THR A 52 -12.78 2.24 7.30
C THR A 52 -13.72 1.63 8.32
N PRO A 53 -14.97 2.12 8.44
CA PRO A 53 -15.96 1.49 9.30
C PRO A 53 -16.27 0.08 8.80
N ARG A 54 -16.69 -0.78 9.73
CA ARG A 54 -17.15 -2.12 9.38
C ARG A 54 -18.33 -2.04 8.42
N GLY A 55 -18.24 -2.69 7.28
CA GLY A 55 -19.28 -2.64 6.26
C GLY A 55 -19.06 -3.61 5.11
N GLU A 56 -20.06 -3.70 4.25
CA GLU A 56 -19.97 -4.46 3.01
C GLU A 56 -19.23 -3.66 1.93
N ILE A 57 -18.39 -4.32 1.15
CA ILE A 57 -17.73 -3.73 -0.02
C ILE A 57 -17.73 -4.69 -1.21
N SER A 58 -17.88 -4.12 -2.41
CA SER A 58 -17.72 -4.86 -3.68
C SER A 58 -16.25 -4.98 -4.04
N PHE A 59 -15.80 -6.18 -4.42
CA PHE A 59 -14.43 -6.44 -4.87
C PHE A 59 -14.05 -5.61 -6.09
N ALA A 60 -15.02 -5.22 -6.93
CA ALA A 60 -14.78 -4.37 -8.10
C ALA A 60 -14.14 -3.02 -7.73
N ASN A 61 -14.46 -2.48 -6.55
CA ASN A 61 -14.00 -1.18 -6.08
C ASN A 61 -12.83 -1.31 -5.09
N THR A 62 -12.09 -2.42 -5.15
CA THR A 62 -10.99 -2.71 -4.23
C THR A 62 -9.74 -3.20 -4.93
N LEU A 63 -8.59 -2.93 -4.32
CA LEU A 63 -7.30 -3.43 -4.75
C LEU A 63 -6.71 -4.32 -3.65
N LEU A 64 -6.40 -5.56 -4.01
CA LEU A 64 -5.77 -6.53 -3.11
C LEU A 64 -4.32 -6.11 -2.81
N THR A 65 -4.03 -5.89 -1.53
CA THR A 65 -2.66 -5.60 -1.08
C THR A 65 -1.90 -6.89 -0.76
N PRO A 66 -0.55 -6.87 -0.73
CA PRO A 66 0.21 -8.03 -0.30
C PRO A 66 0.12 -8.29 1.21
N ILE A 67 -0.45 -7.37 1.99
CA ILE A 67 -0.51 -7.47 3.46
C ILE A 67 -1.65 -8.41 3.85
N VAL A 68 -1.34 -9.37 4.72
CA VAL A 68 -2.30 -10.32 5.29
C VAL A 68 -2.12 -10.33 6.80
N ILE A 69 -3.23 -10.23 7.52
CA ILE A 69 -3.31 -10.49 8.96
C ILE A 69 -3.50 -11.99 9.12
N GLU A 70 -2.44 -12.67 9.55
CA GLU A 70 -2.49 -14.12 9.73
C GLU A 70 -3.45 -14.51 10.84
N LYS A 71 -4.17 -15.63 10.64
CA LYS A 71 -5.06 -16.25 11.64
C LYS A 71 -6.17 -15.34 12.17
N LEU A 72 -6.67 -14.41 11.35
CA LEU A 72 -7.88 -13.65 11.70
C LEU A 72 -9.10 -14.59 11.69
N PRO A 73 -9.85 -14.72 12.80
CA PRO A 73 -11.06 -15.53 12.82
C PRO A 73 -12.11 -14.97 11.86
N ARG A 74 -12.77 -15.86 11.10
CA ARG A 74 -13.89 -15.47 10.24
C ARG A 74 -14.99 -14.80 11.08
N GLY A 75 -15.52 -13.69 10.60
CA GLY A 75 -16.59 -12.98 11.30
C GLY A 75 -16.14 -12.21 12.56
N ALA A 76 -14.82 -12.09 12.80
CA ALA A 76 -14.27 -11.35 13.95
C ALA A 76 -14.89 -9.94 14.07
N ARG A 77 -15.23 -9.54 15.31
CA ARG A 77 -15.74 -8.19 15.61
C ARG A 77 -14.60 -7.16 15.61
N THR A 78 -14.95 -5.89 15.46
CA THR A 78 -14.00 -4.77 15.32
C THR A 78 -12.94 -4.71 16.43
N GLY A 79 -13.30 -5.03 17.68
CA GLY A 79 -12.32 -5.10 18.78
C GLY A 79 -11.22 -6.15 18.57
N THR A 80 -11.59 -7.33 18.05
CA THR A 80 -10.63 -8.40 17.72
C THR A 80 -9.80 -8.04 16.49
N VAL A 81 -10.44 -7.47 15.46
CA VAL A 81 -9.75 -7.01 14.24
C VAL A 81 -8.73 -5.93 14.59
N LYS A 82 -9.07 -4.98 15.47
CA LYS A 82 -8.15 -3.92 15.92
C LYS A 82 -6.89 -4.47 16.59
N LYS A 83 -7.07 -5.40 17.54
CA LYS A 83 -5.93 -6.07 18.19
C LYS A 83 -5.04 -6.80 17.19
N ALA A 84 -5.64 -7.52 16.23
CA ALA A 84 -4.91 -8.24 15.20
C ALA A 84 -4.22 -7.30 14.20
N TRP A 85 -4.86 -6.16 13.88
CA TRP A 85 -4.34 -5.12 12.99
C TRP A 85 -3.08 -4.46 13.57
N GLU A 86 -3.14 -4.09 14.85
CA GLU A 86 -2.03 -3.52 15.61
C GLU A 86 -0.90 -4.54 15.77
N ALA A 87 -1.22 -5.78 16.17
CA ALA A 87 -0.23 -6.85 16.32
C ALA A 87 0.48 -7.20 15.01
N ALA A 88 -0.24 -7.17 13.88
CA ALA A 88 0.33 -7.40 12.56
C ALA A 88 1.09 -6.17 12.02
N GLY A 89 1.03 -5.00 12.70
CA GLY A 89 1.69 -3.78 12.30
C GLY A 89 1.26 -3.29 10.91
N VAL A 90 -0.03 -3.43 10.57
CA VAL A 90 -0.53 -3.19 9.20
C VAL A 90 -0.24 -1.77 8.74
N ASP A 91 -0.45 -0.76 9.60
CA ASP A 91 -0.22 0.65 9.25
C ASP A 91 1.25 0.92 8.90
N ALA A 92 2.18 0.36 9.68
CA ALA A 92 3.61 0.49 9.42
C ALA A 92 4.02 -0.24 8.13
N LYS A 93 3.52 -1.46 7.94
CA LYS A 93 3.73 -2.23 6.69
C LYS A 93 3.19 -1.50 5.48
N TRP A 94 2.01 -0.88 5.60
CA TRP A 94 1.41 -0.07 4.54
C TRP A 94 2.28 1.14 4.21
N ALA A 95 2.70 1.91 5.22
CA ALA A 95 3.55 3.08 5.05
C ALA A 95 4.89 2.75 4.33
N ALA A 96 5.44 1.56 4.56
CA ALA A 96 6.65 1.10 3.88
C ALA A 96 6.46 0.81 2.38
N THR A 97 5.22 0.54 1.94
CA THR A 97 4.93 0.17 0.54
C THR A 97 5.21 1.31 -0.44
N ASN A 98 5.57 0.95 -1.68
CA ASN A 98 5.70 1.92 -2.76
C ASN A 98 4.38 2.62 -3.10
N TRP A 99 3.24 2.00 -2.81
CA TRP A 99 1.91 2.62 -2.99
C TRP A 99 1.71 3.79 -2.03
N ALA A 100 1.95 3.58 -0.74
CA ALA A 100 1.85 4.64 0.27
C ALA A 100 2.84 5.78 -0.01
N LYS A 101 4.12 5.45 -0.29
CA LYS A 101 5.15 6.44 -0.65
C LYS A 101 4.79 7.24 -1.90
N LYS A 102 4.14 6.62 -2.89
CA LYS A 102 3.68 7.30 -4.11
C LYS A 102 2.52 8.26 -3.81
N GLN A 103 1.55 7.83 -3.01
CA GLN A 103 0.44 8.68 -2.54
C GLN A 103 0.97 9.89 -1.78
N GLU A 104 1.80 9.67 -0.76
CA GLU A 104 2.42 10.75 0.03
C GLU A 104 3.21 11.74 -0.85
N LYS A 105 3.96 11.24 -1.83
CA LYS A 105 4.68 12.10 -2.79
C LYS A 105 3.74 12.92 -3.66
N GLN A 106 2.57 12.40 -4.04
CA GLN A 106 1.58 13.13 -4.81
C GLN A 106 0.93 14.23 -3.95
N GLU A 107 0.51 13.89 -2.74
CA GLU A 107 -0.04 14.85 -1.77
C GLU A 107 0.95 15.99 -1.49
N LYS A 108 2.21 15.67 -1.18
CA LYS A 108 3.26 16.67 -0.97
C LYS A 108 3.45 17.58 -2.18
N ARG A 109 3.35 17.04 -3.40
CA ARG A 109 3.47 17.84 -4.63
C ARG A 109 2.29 18.75 -4.86
N GLN A 110 1.08 18.31 -4.53
CA GLN A 110 -0.14 19.11 -4.60
C GLN A 110 -0.09 20.25 -3.58
N ALA A 111 0.45 20.00 -2.39
CA ALA A 111 0.59 20.97 -1.30
C ALA A 111 1.74 21.99 -1.47
N LEU A 112 2.56 21.90 -2.52
CA LEU A 112 3.68 22.85 -2.70
C LEU A 112 3.18 24.26 -2.98
N THR A 113 3.75 25.24 -2.27
CA THR A 113 3.62 26.66 -2.60
C THR A 113 4.46 27.02 -3.83
N ASP A 114 4.22 28.17 -4.45
CA ASP A 114 4.99 28.61 -5.62
C ASP A 114 6.50 28.74 -5.33
N PHE A 115 6.83 29.29 -4.15
CA PHE A 115 8.21 29.39 -3.70
C PHE A 115 8.87 28.01 -3.54
N ASP A 116 8.15 27.02 -3.00
CA ASP A 116 8.68 25.67 -2.87
C ASP A 116 8.84 24.97 -4.24
N ARG A 117 7.95 25.24 -5.20
CA ARG A 117 8.13 24.78 -6.59
C ARG A 117 9.40 25.35 -7.20
N PHE A 118 9.72 26.62 -6.96
CA PHE A 118 10.98 27.23 -7.39
C PHE A 118 12.21 26.56 -6.75
N LYS A 119 12.18 26.30 -5.43
CA LYS A 119 13.25 25.54 -4.75
C LYS A 119 13.45 24.15 -5.36
N VAL A 120 12.35 23.41 -5.59
CA VAL A 120 12.38 22.08 -6.22
C VAL A 120 12.97 22.16 -7.63
N LEU A 121 12.65 23.20 -8.41
CA LEU A 121 13.21 23.42 -9.74
C LEU A 121 14.73 23.63 -9.69
N ARG A 122 15.21 24.48 -8.76
CA ARG A 122 16.64 24.74 -8.57
C ARG A 122 17.40 23.47 -8.19
N LEU A 123 16.90 22.72 -7.21
CA LEU A 123 17.51 21.44 -6.78
C LEU A 123 17.52 20.39 -7.89
N LYS A 124 16.45 20.31 -8.70
CA LYS A 124 16.43 19.42 -9.88
C LYS A 124 17.48 19.81 -10.92
N LYS A 125 17.73 21.10 -11.14
CA LYS A 125 18.74 21.57 -12.09
C LYS A 125 20.15 21.18 -11.61
N GLN A 126 20.44 21.38 -10.32
CA GLN A 126 21.71 20.96 -9.72
C GLN A 126 21.92 19.44 -9.82
N ARG A 127 20.91 18.64 -9.44
CA ARG A 127 20.98 17.18 -9.53
C ARG A 127 21.26 16.69 -10.97
N ARG A 128 20.55 17.24 -11.95
CA ARG A 128 20.75 16.89 -13.37
C ARG A 128 22.14 17.25 -13.89
N PHE A 129 22.73 18.34 -13.40
CA PHE A 129 24.07 18.74 -13.79
C PHE A 129 25.11 17.73 -13.29
N GLU A 130 25.03 17.35 -12.01
CA GLU A 130 25.93 16.33 -11.43
C GLU A 130 25.74 14.95 -12.08
N GLU A 131 24.50 14.52 -12.32
CA GLU A 131 24.18 13.27 -13.04
C GLU A 131 24.85 13.25 -14.43
N ARG A 132 24.77 14.35 -15.18
CA ARG A 132 25.38 14.46 -16.52
C ARG A 132 26.90 14.47 -16.46
N LYS A 133 27.49 15.15 -15.46
CA LYS A 133 28.94 15.19 -15.24
C LYS A 133 29.47 13.78 -14.96
N ALA A 134 28.82 13.05 -14.06
CA ALA A 134 29.17 11.66 -13.74
C ALA A 134 29.03 10.75 -14.97
N LEU A 135 27.93 10.88 -15.72
CA LEU A 135 27.68 10.10 -16.93
C LEU A 135 28.70 10.38 -18.04
N ALA A 136 29.09 11.64 -18.25
CA ALA A 136 30.13 12.00 -19.21
C ALA A 136 31.48 11.35 -18.85
N LYS A 137 31.84 11.33 -17.57
CA LYS A 137 33.07 10.66 -17.08
C LYS A 137 33.05 9.15 -17.32
N ILE A 138 31.92 8.49 -17.03
CA ILE A 138 31.76 7.05 -17.30
C ILE A 138 31.87 6.76 -18.80
N LYS A 139 31.23 7.58 -19.65
CA LYS A 139 31.30 7.42 -21.10
C LYS A 139 32.67 7.66 -21.70
N SER A 140 33.48 8.54 -21.11
CA SER A 140 34.86 8.75 -21.57
C SER A 140 35.81 7.63 -21.13
N SER A 141 35.47 6.88 -20.09
CA SER A 141 36.27 5.75 -19.57
C SER A 141 35.86 4.38 -20.11
N ALA A 142 34.71 4.30 -20.79
CA ALA A 142 34.18 3.11 -21.44
C ALA A 142 34.50 3.14 -22.94
#